data_AF-A0A8J2VK99-F1
#
_entry.id   AF-A0A8J2VK99-F1
#
_cell.length_a   1.000
_cell.length_b   1.000
_cell.length_c   1.000
_cell.angle_alpha   90.00
_cell.angle_beta   90.00
_cell.angle_gamma   90.00
#
_symmetry.space_group_name_H-M   'P 1'
#
loop_
_entity.id
_entity.type
_entity.pdbx_description
1 polymer ?
#
loop_
_entity_poly.entity_id
_entity_poly.type
_entity_poly.pdbx_seq_one_letter_code
_entity_poly.pdbx_strand_id
1 'polypeptide(L)' 'MIDIRELDRSDLMKSITEKRREMLEVAKLRGLKNNETVQQSRELDSLIIVYQKRFFHHY' A
#
# COMPACT_ATOMS: atom_id res chain seq x y z
N MET A 1 -0.42 7.39 -18.69
CA MET A 1 -0.30 6.01 -18.15
C MET A 1 1.05 5.95 -17.45
N ILE A 2 1.08 5.75 -16.13
CA ILE A 2 2.34 5.63 -15.38
C ILE A 2 2.84 4.21 -15.58
N ASP A 3 4.00 4.07 -16.23
CA ASP A 3 4.65 2.79 -16.43
C ASP A 3 5.20 2.28 -15.09
N ILE A 4 4.62 1.20 -14.58
CA ILE A 4 4.95 0.62 -13.28
C ILE A 4 6.43 0.16 -13.25
N ARG A 5 7.07 -0.02 -14.41
CA ARG A 5 8.48 -0.43 -14.53
C ARG A 5 9.48 0.66 -14.14
N GLU A 6 9.09 1.92 -14.04
CA GLU A 6 10.00 3.02 -13.65
C GLU A 6 9.84 3.51 -12.22
N LEU A 7 8.91 2.96 -11.43
CA LEU A 7 8.77 3.35 -10.02
C LEU A 7 10.03 2.95 -9.23
N ASP A 8 10.81 3.95 -8.82
CA ASP A 8 11.94 3.78 -7.94
C ASP A 8 11.48 3.30 -6.54
N ARG A 9 12.40 2.74 -5.77
CA ARG A 9 12.16 2.29 -4.40
C ARG A 9 11.50 3.38 -3.56
N SER A 10 11.93 4.63 -3.76
CA SER A 10 11.37 5.80 -3.08
C SER A 10 9.89 6.02 -3.40
N ASP A 11 9.51 5.95 -4.67
CA ASP A 11 8.13 6.20 -5.10
C ASP A 11 7.19 5.12 -4.59
N LEU A 12 7.60 3.86 -4.67
CA LEU A 12 6.78 2.76 -4.15
C LEU A 12 6.63 2.83 -2.62
N MET A 13 7.69 3.22 -1.91
CA MET A 13 7.62 3.47 -0.46
C MET A 13 6.71 4.65 -0.12
N LYS A 14 6.73 5.71 -0.94
CA LYS A 14 5.83 6.86 -0.79
C LYS A 14 4.37 6.43 -0.98
N SER A 15 4.07 5.66 -2.02
CA SER A 15 2.72 5.12 -2.25
C SER A 15 2.25 4.23 -1.09
N ILE A 16 3.11 3.36 -0.56
CA ILE A 16 2.78 2.55 0.63
C ILE A 16 2.47 3.45 1.84
N THR A 17 3.26 4.49 2.05
CA THR A 17 3.10 5.43 3.18
C THR A 17 1.81 6.23 3.06
N GLU A 18 1.51 6.77 1.88
CA GLU A 18 0.28 7.50 1.59
C GLU A 18 -0.94 6.60 1.77
N LYS A 19 -0.90 5.38 1.21
CA LYS A 19 -2.00 4.41 1.33
C LYS A 19 -2.24 3.98 2.78
N ARG A 20 -1.18 3.78 3.55
CA ARG A 20 -1.28 3.49 4.98
C ARG A 20 -1.95 4.63 5.73
N ARG A 21 -1.60 5.88 5.42
CA ARG A 21 -2.23 7.05 6.03
C ARG A 21 -3.73 7.10 5.71
N GLU A 22 -4.10 6.92 4.45
CA GLU A 22 -5.52 6.88 4.02
C GLU A 22 -6.31 5.79 4.74
N MET A 23 -5.79 4.57 4.79
CA MET A 23 -6.42 3.46 5.51
C MET A 23 -6.65 3.80 6.99
N LEU A 24 -5.67 4.42 7.65
CA LEU A 24 -5.79 4.83 9.05
C LEU A 24 -6.85 5.92 9.25
N GLU A 25 -6.95 6.89 8.34
CA GLU A 25 -8.00 7.91 8.40
C GLU A 25 -9.39 7.29 8.21
N VAL A 26 -9.56 6.38 7.24
CA VAL A 26 -10.82 5.65 7.06
C VAL A 26 -11.13 4.77 8.28
N ALA A 27 -10.14 4.11 8.86
CA ALA A 27 -10.29 3.30 10.07
C ALA A 27 -10.72 4.14 11.28
N LYS A 28 -10.16 5.34 11.46
CA LYS A 28 -10.57 6.28 12.52
C LYS A 28 -12.02 6.73 12.34
N LEU A 29 -12.44 6.98 11.10
CA LEU A 29 -13.78 7.49 10.79
C LEU A 29 -14.86 6.40 10.79
N ARG A 30 -14.55 5.20 10.29
CA ARG A 30 -15.55 4.15 9.99
C ARG A 30 -15.35 2.87 10.80
N GLY A 31 -14.24 2.74 11.52
CA GLY A 31 -13.88 1.57 12.30
C GLY A 31 -13.15 0.50 11.48
N LEU A 32 -12.33 -0.31 12.16
CA LEU A 32 -11.44 -1.30 11.53
C LEU A 32 -12.17 -2.40 10.76
N LYS A 33 -13.40 -2.74 11.16
CA LYS A 33 -14.21 -3.78 10.51
C LYS A 33 -15.05 -3.26 9.35
N ASN A 34 -14.96 -1.96 9.04
CA ASN A 34 -15.67 -1.41 7.91
C ASN A 34 -15.13 -2.01 6.60
N ASN A 35 -16.03 -2.33 5.66
CA ASN A 35 -15.65 -2.92 4.37
C ASN A 35 -14.64 -2.05 3.61
N GLU A 36 -14.73 -0.73 3.72
CA GLU A 36 -13.79 0.19 3.09
C GLU A 36 -12.41 0.12 3.74
N THR A 37 -12.34 0.08 5.08
CA THR A 37 -11.06 -0.12 5.79
C THR A 37 -10.42 -1.47 5.43
N VAL A 38 -11.23 -2.53 5.34
CA VAL A 38 -10.75 -3.87 4.93
C VAL A 38 -10.25 -3.87 3.49
N GLN A 39 -10.94 -3.20 2.57
CA GLN A 39 -10.49 -3.06 1.19
C GLN A 39 -9.16 -2.28 1.12
N GLN A 40 -9.07 -1.15 1.81
CA GLN A 40 -7.85 -0.34 1.89
C GLN A 40 -6.67 -1.13 2.46
N SER A 41 -6.91 -2.00 3.45
CA SER A 41 -5.89 -2.92 3.99
C SER A 41 -5.38 -3.88 2.93
N ARG A 42 -6.26 -4.49 2.13
CA ARG A 42 -5.85 -5.44 1.06
C ARG A 42 -5.03 -4.75 -0.03
N GLU A 43 -5.38 -3.51 -0.36
CA GLU A 43 -4.64 -2.70 -1.33
C GLU A 43 -3.25 -2.33 -0.79
N LEU A 44 -3.15 -1.97 0.49
CA LEU A 44 -1.87 -1.72 1.16
C LEU A 44 -0.98 -2.98 1.19
N ASP A 45 -1.54 -4.14 1.53
CA ASP A 45 -0.81 -5.41 1.53
C ASP A 45 -0.27 -5.75 0.14
N SER A 46 -1.06 -5.49 -0.91
CA SER A 46 -0.63 -5.70 -2.29
C SER A 46 0.57 -4.83 -2.66
N LEU A 47 0.57 -3.55 -2.26
CA LEU A 47 1.70 -2.64 -2.48
C LEU A 47 2.95 -3.11 -1.74
N ILE A 48 2.81 -3.58 -0.50
CA ILE A 48 3.91 -4.12 0.30
C ILE A 48 4.50 -5.37 -0.37
N ILE A 49 3.66 -6.28 -0.85
CA ILE A 49 4.11 -7.49 -1.56
C ILE A 49 4.87 -7.12 -2.83
N VAL A 50 4.37 -6.16 -3.62
CA VAL A 50 5.08 -5.67 -4.82
C VAL A 50 6.44 -5.09 -4.45
N TYR A 51 6.51 -4.29 -3.39
CA TYR A 51 7.76 -3.71 -2.91
C TYR A 51 8.76 -4.77 -2.43
N GLN A 52 8.29 -5.74 -1.63
CA GLN A 52 9.12 -6.85 -1.16
C GLN A 52 9.63 -7.70 -2.33
N LYS A 53 8.75 -8.08 -3.27
CA LYS A 53 9.17 -8.84 -4.46
C LYS A 53 10.18 -8.08 -5.31
N ARG A 54 10.07 -6.75 -5.42
CA ARG A 54 10.94 -5.95 -6.28
C ARG A 54 12.30 -5.66 -5.65
N PHE A 55 12.37 -5.47 -4.33
CA PHE A 55 13.57 -4.95 -3.66
C PHE A 55 14.15 -5.88 -2.59
N PHE A 56 13.46 -6.95 -2.20
CA PHE A 56 13.86 -7.89 -1.14
C PHE A 56 13.94 -9.34 -1.61
N HIS A 57 14.10 -9.61 -2.92
CA HIS A 57 14.30 -10.97 -3.44
C HIS A 57 15.62 -11.59 -2.93
N HIS A 58 15.58 -12.18 -1.74
CA HIS A 58 16.54 -13.12 -1.19
C HIS A 58 15.76 -14.12 -0.33
N TYR A 59 15.29 -15.20 -0.97
CA TYR A 59 15.07 -16.51 -0.37
C TYR A 59 15.40 -17.55 -1.42
#